data_AF-A0A9E4E3E1-F1
#
_entry.id   AF-A0A9E4E3E1-F1
#
_cell.length_a   1.000
_cell.length_b   1.000
_cell.length_c   1.000
_cell.angle_alpha   90.00
_cell.angle_beta   90.00
_cell.angle_gamma   90.00
#
_symmetry.space_group_name_H-M   'P 1'
#
loop_
_entity.id
_entity.type
_entity.pdbx_description
1 polymer ?
#
loop_
_entity_poly.entity_id
_entity_poly.type
_entity_poly.pdbx_seq_one_letter_code
_entity_poly.pdbx_strand_id
1 'polypeptide(L)' 'MSLIETHSLNSVDAMVLRSALDIATELRNTGNRLVLVASDQRLLRAAQTEELLVFNPEVDSQQTLTDWITHI' A
#
# COMPACT_ATOMS: atom_id res chain seq x y z
N MET A 1 -2.52 -18.56 1.79
CA MET A 1 -1.37 -18.47 0.88
C MET A 1 -0.37 -17.48 1.47
N SER A 2 0.93 -17.77 1.45
CA SER A 2 1.96 -16.86 1.96
C SER A 2 2.15 -15.67 1.02
N LEU A 3 2.11 -14.43 1.52
CA LEU A 3 2.37 -13.21 0.71
C LEU A 3 3.73 -13.27 -0.03
N ILE A 4 4.69 -14.00 0.54
CA ILE A 4 6.01 -14.25 -0.05
C ILE A 4 5.89 -15.06 -1.34
N GLU A 5 5.08 -16.12 -1.35
CA GLU A 5 4.92 -17.01 -2.51
C GLU A 5 4.03 -16.38 -3.58
N THR A 6 2.98 -15.66 -3.17
CA THR A 6 2.03 -15.02 -4.09
C THR A 6 2.68 -13.86 -4.87
N HIS A 7 3.60 -13.12 -4.25
CA HIS A 7 4.16 -11.89 -4.84
C HIS A 7 5.68 -11.91 -5.04
N SER A 8 6.36 -13.02 -4.73
CA SER A 8 7.83 -13.11 -4.77
C SER A 8 8.52 -11.98 -3.99
N LEU A 9 7.93 -11.61 -2.85
CA LEU A 9 8.45 -10.59 -1.95
C LEU A 9 9.52 -11.18 -1.04
N ASN A 10 10.49 -10.36 -0.63
CA ASN A 10 11.38 -10.77 0.45
C ASN A 10 10.60 -10.83 1.78
N SER A 11 11.15 -11.48 2.80
CA SER A 11 10.47 -11.66 4.09
C SER A 11 10.16 -10.33 4.81
N VAL A 12 10.95 -9.29 4.57
CA VAL A 12 10.75 -7.95 5.15
C VAL A 12 9.57 -7.25 4.48
N ASP A 13 9.53 -7.23 3.15
CA ASP A 13 8.46 -6.64 2.36
C ASP A 13 7.11 -7.30 2.65
N ALA A 14 7.10 -8.63 2.82
CA ALA A 14 5.90 -9.36 3.20
C ALA A 14 5.41 -9.00 4.61
N MET A 15 6.32 -8.79 5.57
CA MET A 15 5.97 -8.31 6.91
C MET A 15 5.45 -6.87 6.88
N VAL A 16 6.09 -5.99 6.11
CA VAL A 16 5.65 -4.59 5.94
C VAL A 16 4.25 -4.56 5.33
N LEU A 17 4.01 -5.34 4.27
CA LEU A 17 2.70 -5.43 3.64
C LEU A 17 1.64 -5.97 4.61
N ARG A 18 1.95 -7.03 5.37
CA ARG A 18 1.01 -7.55 6.37
C ARG A 18 0.66 -6.49 7.42
N SER A 19 1.66 -5.82 7.98
CA SER A 19 1.45 -4.76 8.96
C SER A 19 0.62 -3.61 8.39
N ALA A 20 0.90 -3.20 7.15
CA ALA A 20 0.12 -2.16 6.47
C ALA A 20 -1.34 -2.58 6.27
N LEU A 21 -1.62 -3.84 5.92
CA LEU A 21 -2.98 -4.35 5.77
C LEU A 21 -3.76 -4.39 7.09
N ASP A 22 -3.09 -4.79 8.18
CA ASP A 22 -3.69 -4.82 9.51
C ASP A 22 -4.08 -3.40 9.96
N ILE A 23 -3.17 -2.43 9.80
CA ILE A 23 -3.42 -1.01 10.09
C ILE A 23 -4.50 -0.44 9.17
N ALA A 24 -4.48 -0.76 7.87
CA ALA A 24 -5.50 -0.30 6.93
C ALA A 24 -6.89 -0.80 7.30
N THR A 25 -6.99 -2.04 7.80
CA THR A 25 -8.25 -2.62 8.27
C THR A 25 -8.78 -1.86 9.49
N GLU A 26 -7.90 -1.55 10.45
CA GLU A 26 -8.26 -0.76 11.62
C GLU A 26 -8.68 0.68 11.24
N LEU A 27 -7.93 1.33 10.37
CA LEU A 27 -8.22 2.69 9.91
C LEU A 27 -9.51 2.77 9.10
N ARG A 28 -9.83 1.76 8.28
CA ARG A 28 -11.10 1.68 7.54
C ARG A 28 -12.31 1.75 8.48
N ASN A 29 -12.22 1.18 9.68
CA ASN A 29 -13.29 1.24 10.68
C ASN A 29 -13.48 2.65 11.27
N THR A 30 -12.46 3.49 11.19
CA THR A 30 -12.50 4.90 11.64
C THR A 30 -12.77 5.89 10.51
N GLY A 31 -13.05 5.40 9.29
CA GLY A 31 -13.25 6.23 8.09
C GLY A 31 -11.95 6.73 7.44
N ASN A 32 -10.80 6.36 7.99
CA ASN A 32 -9.49 6.76 7.47
C ASN A 32 -9.00 5.77 6.38
N ARG A 33 -8.12 6.26 5.51
CA ARG A 33 -7.46 5.47 4.47
C ARG A 33 -5.96 5.44 4.72
N LEU A 34 -5.34 4.27 4.60
CA LEU A 34 -3.89 4.12 4.64
C LEU A 34 -3.32 4.16 3.22
N VAL A 35 -2.21 4.86 3.04
CA VAL A 35 -1.43 4.87 1.80
C VAL A 35 -0.06 4.27 2.09
N LEU A 36 0.33 3.22 1.35
CA LEU A 36 1.68 2.67 1.40
C LEU A 36 2.58 3.42 0.41
N VAL A 37 3.60 4.07 0.95
CA VAL A 37 4.61 4.79 0.15
C VAL A 37 5.84 3.91 -0.02
N ALA A 38 6.19 3.57 -1.27
CA ALA A 38 7.39 2.79 -1.58
C ALA A 38 7.86 3.04 -3.02
N SER A 39 9.14 2.84 -3.31
CA SER A 39 9.65 2.86 -4.69
C SER A 39 9.67 1.47 -5.35
N ASP A 40 9.65 0.39 -4.56
CA ASP A 40 9.75 -0.96 -5.09
C ASP A 40 8.44 -1.40 -5.76
N GLN A 41 8.49 -1.60 -7.08
CA GLN A 41 7.33 -1.97 -7.88
C GLN A 41 6.69 -3.31 -7.49
N ARG A 42 7.44 -4.27 -6.95
CA ARG A 42 6.88 -5.57 -6.54
C ARG A 42 6.04 -5.40 -5.28
N LEU A 43 6.53 -4.64 -4.31
CA LEU A 43 5.78 -4.32 -3.09
C LEU A 43 4.53 -3.50 -3.41
N LEU A 44 4.65 -2.48 -4.26
CA LEU A 44 3.51 -1.65 -4.69
C LEU A 44 2.43 -2.49 -5.40
N ARG A 45 2.82 -3.39 -6.31
CA ARG A 45 1.87 -4.27 -7.00
C ARG A 45 1.17 -5.24 -6.04
N ALA A 46 1.90 -5.79 -5.06
CA ALA A 46 1.32 -6.64 -4.04
C ALA A 46 0.30 -5.87 -3.19
N ALA A 47 0.66 -4.67 -2.73
CA ALA A 47 -0.23 -3.80 -1.98
C ALA A 47 -1.48 -3.38 -2.78
N GLN A 48 -1.34 -3.07 -4.08
CA GLN A 48 -2.49 -2.80 -4.96
C GLN A 48 -3.42 -4.00 -5.11
N THR A 49 -2.86 -5.21 -5.20
CA THR A 49 -3.66 -6.45 -5.31
C THR A 49 -4.52 -6.65 -4.06
N GLU A 50 -4.01 -6.24 -2.90
CA GLU A 50 -4.69 -6.29 -1.61
C GLU A 50 -5.56 -5.03 -1.34
N GLU A 51 -5.91 -4.29 -2.39
CA GLU A 51 -6.76 -3.08 -2.36
C GLU A 51 -6.24 -1.94 -1.46
N LEU A 52 -4.93 -1.90 -1.22
CA LEU A 52 -4.29 -0.81 -0.50
C LEU A 52 -3.99 0.35 -1.46
N LEU A 53 -4.16 1.60 -0.99
CA LEU A 53 -3.68 2.74 -1.75
C LEU A 53 -2.15 2.73 -1.71
N VAL A 54 -1.51 2.94 -2.85
CA VAL A 54 -0.05 2.95 -2.96
C VAL A 54 0.42 4.20 -3.66
N PHE A 55 1.57 4.72 -3.24
CA PHE A 55 2.20 5.89 -3.84
C PHE A 55 3.69 5.62 -4.05
N ASN A 56 4.16 5.88 -5.25
CA ASN A 56 5.57 5.75 -5.61
C ASN A 56 6.19 7.14 -5.86
N PRO A 57 7.06 7.63 -4.97
CA PRO A 57 7.64 8.96 -5.11
C PRO A 57 8.55 9.15 -6.33
N GLU A 58 8.98 8.06 -6.97
CA GLU A 58 9.84 8.11 -8.16
C GLU A 58 9.07 8.29 -9.46
N VAL A 59 7.77 8.00 -9.48
CA VAL A 59 6.94 8.05 -10.70
C VAL A 59 5.63 8.81 -10.50
N ASP A 60 5.06 8.78 -9.31
CA ASP A 60 3.82 9.48 -9.00
C ASP A 60 4.09 10.93 -8.69
N SER A 61 3.23 11.79 -9.22
CA SER A 61 3.32 13.23 -9.03
C SER A 61 2.57 13.66 -7.77
N GLN A 62 2.87 14.88 -7.29
CA GLN A 62 2.11 15.51 -6.22
C GLN A 62 0.61 15.65 -6.54
N GLN A 63 0.23 15.67 -7.83
CA GLN A 63 -1.18 15.70 -8.24
C GLN A 63 -1.92 14.45 -7.76
N THR A 64 -1.29 13.28 -7.80
CA THR A 64 -1.86 12.01 -7.31
C THR A 64 -2.25 12.10 -5.85
N LEU A 65 -1.41 12.72 -5.01
CA LEU A 65 -1.72 12.93 -3.60
C LEU A 65 -2.85 13.95 -3.41
N THR A 66 -2.84 15.01 -4.20
CA THR A 66 -3.87 16.06 -4.17
C THR A 66 -5.25 15.49 -4.51
N ASP A 67 -5.34 14.62 -5.50
CA ASP A 67 -6.60 14.00 -5.93
C ASP A 67 -7.22 13.16 -4.82
N TRP A 68 -6.41 12.50 -3.99
CA TRP A 68 -6.88 11.73 -2.83
C TRP A 68 -7.32 12.61 -1.67
N ILE A 69 -6.59 13.68 -1.37
CA ILE A 69 -6.94 14.60 -0.27
C ILE A 69 -8.22 15.38 -0.58
N THR A 70 -8.46 15.69 -1.86
CA THR A 70 -9.62 16.50 -2.29
C THR A 70 -10.94 15.71 -2.31
N HIS A 71 -10.89 14.37 -2.25
CA HIS A 71 -12.06 13.48 -2.21
C HIS A 71 -12.43 12.99 -0.79
N ILE A 72 -11.81 13.56 0.25
CA ILE A 72 -12.12 13.32 1.68
C ILE A 72 -12.93 14.51 2.20
#